data_AF-A0A257T0F4-F1
#
_entry.id   AF-A0A257T0F4-F1
#
_cell.length_a   1.000
_cell.length_b   1.000
_cell.length_c   1.000
_cell.angle_alpha   90.00
_cell.angle_beta   90.00
_cell.angle_gamma   90.00
#
_symmetry.space_group_name_H-M   'P 1'
#
loop_
_entity.id
_entity.type
_entity.pdbx_description
1 polymer ?
#
loop_
_entity_poly.entity_id
_entity_poly.type
_entity_poly.pdbx_seq_one_letter_code
_entity_poly.pdbx_strand_id
1 'polypeptide(L)'
;RDERGGELGLLVGLHEEAAIVVEAPRLDPSEKIGDDTCYRVRIDRREGSTVLWVDEQTFVVRRVEYPSGGYRRVLEPYLDEITDMTITAEIEGARLDPPVDNATFEFQVPKGAELVKRFEAVRMGSRIPKFKLRSLDGRVITRESLADKIVVIKFWQRDDLPFNYDDLAGFEQIRKRYQDNDAIVFLAVNTDPDEISDEQLQDTFSKAHLSLPIARVSLEAAQRSFGLQMVWTTLILGANGTLQEHVSGKYPNQATALPKSLKTLLDGGDLVLEAPEEAPNYLFYSGFAWQNAEESEEEQRAASGMGKIAPPSAPDLLRRTRLWNCSELKQPGNIVVVHDGSGSDRVFV
;
A
#
# COMPACT_ATOMS: atom_id res chain seq x y z
N ARG A 1 -10.12 -4.89 -38.55
CA ARG A 1 -10.76 -3.78 -37.82
C ARG A 1 -10.98 -4.26 -36.38
N ASP A 2 -9.91 -4.58 -35.64
CA ASP A 2 -10.03 -5.10 -34.26
C ASP A 2 -8.69 -5.23 -33.48
N GLU A 3 -7.84 -4.20 -33.43
CA GLU A 3 -6.53 -4.30 -32.72
C GLU A 3 -6.14 -3.06 -31.89
N ARG A 4 -7.08 -2.15 -31.59
CA ARG A 4 -6.77 -0.93 -30.81
C ARG A 4 -7.27 -0.95 -29.35
N GLY A 5 -7.63 -2.13 -28.83
CA GLY A 5 -8.16 -2.29 -27.48
C GLY A 5 -7.10 -2.44 -26.37
N GLY A 6 -5.85 -2.77 -26.72
CA GLY A 6 -4.83 -3.15 -25.74
C GLY A 6 -4.06 -2.00 -25.08
N GLU A 7 -3.91 -0.85 -25.74
CA GLU A 7 -2.98 0.20 -25.29
C GLU A 7 -3.59 1.22 -24.30
N LEU A 8 -4.92 1.29 -24.16
CA LEU A 8 -5.55 2.24 -23.22
C LEU A 8 -5.47 1.82 -21.74
N GLY A 9 -5.14 0.57 -21.44
CA GLY A 9 -5.08 0.06 -20.05
C GLY A 9 -3.92 0.62 -19.22
N LEU A 10 -2.85 1.10 -19.87
CA LEU A 10 -1.60 1.45 -19.17
C LEU A 10 -1.63 2.84 -18.51
N LEU A 11 -2.48 3.76 -18.97
CA LEU A 11 -2.43 5.18 -18.58
C LEU A 11 -3.26 5.55 -17.34
N VAL A 12 -4.09 4.63 -16.81
CA VAL A 12 -5.03 4.95 -15.72
C VAL A 12 -4.88 4.01 -14.50
N GLY A 13 -3.75 3.29 -14.38
CA GLY A 13 -3.57 2.34 -13.28
C GLY A 13 -4.53 1.15 -13.34
N LEU A 14 -5.02 0.77 -14.52
CA LEU A 14 -5.92 -0.38 -14.73
C LEU A 14 -5.15 -1.71 -14.86
N HIS A 15 -3.88 -1.74 -14.45
CA HIS A 15 -2.94 -2.84 -14.73
C HIS A 15 -3.30 -4.16 -14.03
N GLU A 16 -4.22 -4.16 -13.07
CA GLU A 16 -4.70 -5.39 -12.39
C GLU A 16 -6.03 -5.95 -12.92
N GLU A 17 -6.74 -5.26 -13.81
CA GLU A 17 -8.11 -5.65 -14.20
C GLU A 17 -8.28 -6.05 -15.67
N ALA A 18 -7.18 -6.36 -16.36
CA ALA A 18 -7.26 -6.93 -17.72
C ALA A 18 -7.97 -8.30 -17.76
N ALA A 19 -8.22 -8.93 -16.61
CA ALA A 19 -8.78 -10.29 -16.52
C ALA A 19 -10.31 -10.39 -16.48
N ILE A 20 -11.09 -9.29 -16.39
CA ILE A 20 -12.57 -9.40 -16.31
C ILE A 20 -13.28 -8.31 -17.13
N VAL A 21 -12.87 -8.12 -18.38
CA VAL A 21 -13.71 -7.43 -19.37
C VAL A 21 -14.80 -8.42 -19.79
N VAL A 22 -16.05 -8.17 -19.39
CA VAL A 22 -17.19 -9.07 -19.68
C VAL A 22 -17.63 -8.92 -21.14
N GLU A 23 -17.54 -7.71 -21.69
CA GLU A 23 -17.90 -7.36 -23.06
C GLU A 23 -16.88 -6.38 -23.65
N ALA A 24 -16.71 -6.40 -24.97
CA ALA A 24 -15.85 -5.45 -25.67
C ALA A 24 -16.28 -3.99 -25.36
N PRO A 25 -15.34 -3.04 -25.23
CA PRO A 25 -15.67 -1.64 -25.01
C PRO A 25 -16.65 -1.11 -26.06
N ARG A 26 -17.64 -0.35 -25.60
CA ARG A 26 -18.68 0.24 -26.44
C ARG A 26 -18.50 1.75 -26.51
N LEU A 27 -18.77 2.32 -27.68
CA LEU A 27 -18.79 3.76 -27.86
C LEU A 27 -20.21 4.26 -27.65
N ASP A 28 -20.45 4.92 -26.52
CA ASP A 28 -21.68 5.65 -26.25
C ASP A 28 -21.72 6.95 -27.09
N PRO A 29 -22.89 7.59 -27.26
CA PRO A 29 -22.97 8.89 -27.92
C PRO A 29 -22.01 9.91 -27.30
N SER A 30 -21.31 10.66 -28.13
CA SER A 30 -20.44 11.75 -27.67
C SER A 30 -21.26 12.80 -26.91
N GLU A 31 -20.66 13.34 -25.85
CA GLU A 31 -21.23 14.40 -25.04
C GLU A 31 -20.17 15.46 -24.73
N LYS A 32 -20.60 16.59 -24.16
CA LYS A 32 -19.69 17.69 -23.85
C LYS A 32 -19.26 17.71 -22.40
N ILE A 33 -18.00 18.07 -22.18
CA ILE A 33 -17.48 18.56 -20.90
C ILE A 33 -17.10 20.04 -21.11
N GLY A 34 -17.94 20.95 -20.62
CA GLY A 34 -17.81 22.37 -20.95
C GLY A 34 -18.04 22.61 -22.44
N ASP A 35 -17.04 23.19 -23.12
CA ASP A 35 -17.09 23.45 -24.55
C ASP A 35 -16.56 22.28 -25.41
N ASP A 36 -15.79 21.38 -24.80
CA ASP A 36 -15.10 20.27 -25.46
C ASP A 36 -16.05 19.09 -25.69
N THR A 37 -16.06 18.55 -26.91
CA THR A 37 -16.78 17.30 -27.21
C THR A 37 -15.89 16.11 -26.86
N CYS A 38 -16.46 15.08 -26.22
CA CYS A 38 -15.76 13.87 -25.82
C CYS A 38 -16.46 12.61 -26.36
N TYR A 39 -15.66 11.67 -26.87
CA TYR A 39 -16.06 10.28 -27.01
C TYR A 39 -16.29 9.66 -25.63
N ARG A 40 -17.39 8.91 -25.49
CA ARG A 40 -17.69 8.16 -24.26
C ARG A 40 -17.45 6.68 -24.49
N VAL A 41 -16.34 6.17 -23.97
CA VAL A 41 -15.98 4.75 -24.10
C VAL A 41 -16.43 4.01 -22.85
N ARG A 42 -17.50 3.23 -22.97
CA ARG A 42 -18.05 2.39 -21.91
C ARG A 42 -17.35 1.04 -21.87
N ILE A 43 -16.93 0.63 -20.69
CA ILE A 43 -16.31 -0.66 -20.41
C ILE A 43 -17.17 -1.33 -19.34
N ASP A 44 -17.89 -2.38 -19.73
CA ASP A 44 -18.78 -3.11 -18.81
C ASP A 44 -18.03 -4.21 -18.07
N ARG A 45 -18.11 -4.17 -16.74
CA ARG A 45 -17.54 -5.16 -15.82
C ARG A 45 -18.62 -5.74 -14.93
N ARG A 46 -18.30 -6.84 -14.23
CA ARG A 46 -19.23 -7.49 -13.28
C ARG A 46 -19.74 -6.55 -12.18
N GLU A 47 -18.93 -5.57 -11.80
CA GLU A 47 -19.21 -4.65 -10.69
C GLU A 47 -19.90 -3.35 -11.14
N GLY A 48 -20.06 -3.18 -12.46
CA GLY A 48 -20.67 -2.01 -13.08
C GLY A 48 -19.89 -1.53 -14.31
N SER A 49 -20.40 -0.50 -14.98
CA SER A 49 -19.73 0.12 -16.11
C SER A 49 -18.71 1.16 -15.64
N THR A 50 -17.56 1.21 -16.29
CA THR A 50 -16.66 2.37 -16.29
C THR A 50 -16.87 3.15 -17.58
N VAL A 51 -16.89 4.48 -17.55
CA VAL A 51 -16.99 5.31 -18.77
C VAL A 51 -15.80 6.26 -18.83
N LEU A 52 -15.00 6.13 -19.88
CA LEU A 52 -13.90 7.04 -20.19
C LEU A 52 -14.41 8.15 -21.10
N TRP A 53 -14.20 9.40 -20.69
CA TRP A 53 -14.48 10.58 -21.50
C TRP A 53 -13.19 11.01 -22.17
N VAL A 54 -13.10 10.76 -23.47
CA VAL A 54 -11.92 11.00 -24.29
C VAL A 54 -12.20 12.20 -25.18
N ASP A 55 -11.44 13.27 -25.02
CA ASP A 55 -11.54 14.48 -25.82
C ASP A 55 -11.41 14.14 -27.32
N GLU A 56 -12.35 14.61 -28.16
CA GLU A 56 -12.36 14.23 -29.58
C GLU A 56 -11.21 14.85 -30.38
N GLN A 57 -10.63 15.94 -29.91
CA GLN A 57 -9.57 16.67 -30.62
C GLN A 57 -8.19 16.19 -30.20
N THR A 58 -8.00 16.01 -28.89
CA THR A 58 -6.70 15.72 -28.28
C THR A 58 -6.53 14.23 -27.95
N PHE A 59 -7.61 13.44 -27.98
CA PHE A 59 -7.63 12.03 -27.57
C PHE A 59 -7.17 11.78 -26.13
N VAL A 60 -7.17 12.81 -25.30
CA VAL A 60 -6.81 12.74 -23.89
C VAL A 60 -8.05 12.32 -23.08
N VAL A 61 -7.88 11.45 -22.08
CA VAL A 61 -8.94 11.18 -21.10
C VAL A 61 -9.10 12.40 -20.20
N ARG A 62 -10.30 12.99 -20.21
CA ARG A 62 -10.65 14.19 -19.41
C ARG A 62 -11.44 13.85 -18.16
N ARG A 63 -12.20 12.76 -18.19
CA ARG A 63 -13.00 12.26 -17.06
C ARG A 63 -13.07 10.74 -17.08
N VAL A 64 -13.12 10.15 -15.89
CA VAL A 64 -13.43 8.74 -15.68
C VAL A 64 -14.65 8.63 -14.78
N GLU A 65 -15.70 7.95 -15.23
CA GLU A 65 -16.83 7.52 -14.39
C GLU A 65 -16.55 6.10 -13.89
N TYR A 66 -16.47 5.91 -12.58
CA TYR A 66 -16.22 4.61 -11.97
C TYR A 66 -17.51 3.85 -11.66
N PRO A 67 -17.47 2.51 -11.62
CA PRO A 67 -18.62 1.71 -11.19
C PRO A 67 -18.96 2.02 -9.73
N SER A 68 -20.18 2.46 -9.47
CA SER A 68 -20.66 2.76 -8.11
C SER A 68 -21.36 1.59 -7.43
N GLY A 69 -21.60 0.48 -8.15
CA GLY A 69 -22.36 -0.67 -7.65
C GLY A 69 -21.73 -1.34 -6.43
N GLY A 70 -20.40 -1.52 -6.43
CA GLY A 70 -19.66 -2.07 -5.29
C GLY A 70 -19.75 -1.16 -4.05
N TYR A 71 -19.53 0.14 -4.23
CA TYR A 71 -19.58 1.12 -3.15
C TYR A 71 -20.96 1.25 -2.52
N ARG A 72 -22.03 1.23 -3.33
CA ARG A 72 -23.41 1.28 -2.82
C ARG A 72 -23.68 0.13 -1.83
N ARG A 73 -23.30 -1.11 -2.19
CA ARG A 73 -23.47 -2.29 -1.32
C ARG A 73 -22.76 -2.16 0.03
N VAL A 74 -21.62 -1.47 0.06
CA VAL A 74 -20.83 -1.25 1.28
C VAL A 74 -21.44 -0.14 2.14
N LEU A 75 -22.04 0.88 1.53
CA LEU A 75 -22.51 2.09 2.22
C LEU A 75 -23.96 2.02 2.68
N GLU A 76 -24.86 1.35 1.96
CA GLU A 76 -26.28 1.19 2.31
C GLU A 76 -26.56 0.58 3.70
N PRO A 77 -25.73 -0.29 4.29
CA PRO A 77 -25.92 -0.71 5.68
C PRO A 77 -25.76 0.41 6.71
N TYR A 78 -25.09 1.51 6.35
CA TYR A 78 -24.73 2.62 7.23
C TYR A 78 -25.45 3.93 6.89
N LEU A 79 -26.08 4.01 5.73
CA LEU A 79 -26.81 5.17 5.21
C LEU A 79 -28.24 4.77 4.86
N ASP A 80 -29.14 5.74 4.75
CA ASP A 80 -30.45 5.50 4.13
C ASP A 80 -30.29 5.07 2.65
N GLU A 81 -31.38 4.62 2.03
CA GLU A 81 -31.41 4.15 0.64
C GLU A 81 -30.71 5.12 -0.34
N ILE A 82 -29.64 4.67 -0.99
CA ILE A 82 -28.85 5.47 -1.93
C ILE A 82 -29.48 5.37 -3.32
N THR A 83 -30.39 6.30 -3.61
CA THR A 83 -31.13 6.35 -4.89
C THR A 83 -30.25 6.71 -6.09
N ASP A 84 -29.19 7.49 -5.90
CA ASP A 84 -28.22 7.83 -6.94
C ASP A 84 -26.81 7.96 -6.36
N MET A 85 -25.82 7.42 -7.08
CA MET A 85 -24.41 7.50 -6.72
C MET A 85 -23.56 7.44 -7.98
N THR A 86 -22.78 8.49 -8.20
CA THR A 86 -21.77 8.56 -9.26
C THR A 86 -20.43 8.91 -8.65
N ILE A 87 -19.39 8.17 -9.02
CA ILE A 87 -18.01 8.46 -8.64
C ILE A 87 -17.28 8.87 -9.91
N THR A 88 -16.72 10.07 -9.93
CA THR A 88 -15.98 10.59 -11.08
C THR A 88 -14.60 11.07 -10.67
N ALA A 89 -13.62 10.89 -11.57
CA ALA A 89 -12.35 11.60 -11.51
C ALA A 89 -12.26 12.53 -12.72
N GLU A 90 -12.04 13.82 -12.46
CA GLU A 90 -11.73 14.82 -13.47
C GLU A 90 -10.21 14.91 -13.62
N ILE A 91 -9.72 14.87 -14.86
CA ILE A 91 -8.30 14.97 -15.16
C ILE A 91 -8.03 16.35 -15.77
N GLU A 92 -7.84 17.32 -14.89
CA GLU A 92 -7.57 18.70 -15.28
C GLU A 92 -6.16 18.85 -15.87
N GLY A 93 -6.05 19.60 -16.97
CA GLY A 93 -4.76 19.91 -17.60
C GLY A 93 -4.04 18.73 -18.24
N ALA A 94 -4.74 17.62 -18.47
CA ALA A 94 -4.20 16.43 -19.10
C ALA A 94 -3.67 16.71 -20.52
N ARG A 95 -2.49 16.18 -20.84
CA ARG A 95 -1.81 16.35 -22.14
C ARG A 95 -1.15 15.04 -22.53
N LEU A 96 -1.17 14.73 -23.84
CA LEU A 96 -0.32 13.68 -24.40
C LEU A 96 1.07 14.26 -24.67
N ASP A 97 2.10 13.49 -24.30
CA ASP A 97 3.52 13.79 -24.52
C ASP A 97 3.93 15.24 -24.18
N PRO A 98 3.56 15.79 -23.01
CA PRO A 98 4.10 17.08 -22.61
C PRO A 98 5.63 16.95 -22.46
N PRO A 99 6.41 17.99 -22.82
CA PRO A 99 7.84 17.98 -22.53
C PRO A 99 8.03 17.85 -21.01
N VAL A 100 8.62 16.75 -20.58
CA VAL A 100 8.97 16.51 -19.18
C VAL A 100 10.42 16.90 -18.99
N ASP A 101 10.70 17.74 -18.00
CA ASP A 101 12.07 18.08 -17.64
C ASP A 101 12.80 16.82 -17.17
N ASN A 102 14.02 16.58 -17.66
CA ASN A 102 14.86 15.47 -17.22
C ASN A 102 15.06 15.49 -15.69
N ALA A 103 15.08 16.68 -15.08
CA ALA A 103 15.14 16.86 -13.64
C ALA A 103 13.96 16.23 -12.88
N THR A 104 12.82 16.00 -13.54
CA THR A 104 11.63 15.35 -12.95
C THR A 104 11.94 13.91 -12.53
N PHE A 105 12.85 13.24 -13.23
CA PHE A 105 13.25 11.86 -12.95
C PHE A 105 14.61 11.76 -12.26
N GLU A 106 15.23 12.88 -11.90
CA GLU A 106 16.49 12.88 -11.16
C GLU A 106 16.25 12.50 -9.69
N PHE A 107 16.45 11.23 -9.37
CA PHE A 107 16.51 10.79 -7.97
C PHE A 107 17.89 11.08 -7.38
N GLN A 108 17.96 12.08 -6.49
CA GLN A 108 19.16 12.33 -5.71
C GLN A 108 19.20 11.39 -4.50
N VAL A 109 20.05 10.36 -4.58
CA VAL A 109 20.30 9.45 -3.46
C VAL A 109 20.81 10.26 -2.26
N PRO A 110 20.08 10.31 -1.14
CA PRO A 110 20.53 11.06 0.03
C PRO A 110 21.88 10.56 0.53
N LYS A 111 22.71 11.49 1.02
CA LYS A 111 24.01 11.14 1.62
C LYS A 111 23.81 10.16 2.77
N GLY A 112 24.39 8.97 2.66
CA GLY A 112 24.28 7.90 3.66
C GLY A 112 23.12 6.92 3.44
N ALA A 113 22.40 7.01 2.32
CA ALA A 113 21.48 5.95 1.93
C ALA A 113 22.26 4.67 1.58
N GLU A 114 21.72 3.53 2.02
CA GLU A 114 22.28 2.19 1.79
C GLU A 114 21.33 1.40 0.88
N LEU A 115 21.90 0.67 -0.08
CA LEU A 115 21.13 -0.25 -0.90
C LEU A 115 20.83 -1.51 -0.07
N VAL A 116 19.56 -1.68 0.27
CA VAL A 116 19.08 -2.84 1.03
C VAL A 116 18.25 -3.75 0.12
N LYS A 117 18.33 -5.07 0.34
CA LYS A 117 17.46 -6.04 -0.38
C LYS A 117 15.98 -5.81 -0.08
N ARG A 118 15.66 -5.27 1.09
CA ARG A 118 14.31 -4.92 1.53
C ARG A 118 14.36 -3.67 2.38
N PHE A 119 13.44 -2.74 2.14
CA PHE A 119 13.28 -1.58 2.99
C PHE A 119 12.54 -1.97 4.27
N GLU A 120 13.25 -2.09 5.37
CA GLU A 120 12.69 -2.30 6.70
C GLU A 120 12.86 -1.00 7.49
N ALA A 121 11.74 -0.27 7.71
CA ALA A 121 11.77 0.98 8.48
C ALA A 121 12.30 0.78 9.90
N VAL A 122 12.10 -0.43 10.46
CA VAL A 122 12.70 -0.89 11.71
C VAL A 122 13.22 -2.31 11.52
N ARG A 123 14.40 -2.59 12.09
CA ARG A 123 15.05 -3.90 12.03
C ARG A 123 15.11 -4.51 13.43
N MET A 124 14.81 -5.81 13.54
CA MET A 124 14.97 -6.57 14.78
C MET A 124 16.40 -6.45 15.32
N GLY A 125 16.54 -6.38 16.65
CA GLY A 125 17.82 -6.18 17.35
C GLY A 125 18.45 -4.81 17.18
N SER A 126 17.88 -3.96 16.34
CA SER A 126 18.38 -2.61 16.13
C SER A 126 17.64 -1.61 17.02
N ARG A 127 18.32 -0.52 17.36
CA ARG A 127 17.69 0.57 18.11
C ARG A 127 16.64 1.24 17.23
N ILE A 128 15.41 1.36 17.71
CA ILE A 128 14.35 1.99 16.92
C ILE A 128 14.66 3.48 16.68
N PRO A 129 14.17 4.06 15.56
CA PRO A 129 14.23 5.49 15.29
C PRO A 129 13.78 6.35 16.48
N LYS A 130 14.20 7.61 16.49
CA LYS A 130 13.68 8.57 17.48
C LYS A 130 12.20 8.77 17.24
N PHE A 131 11.42 8.79 18.32
CA PHE A 131 9.99 9.02 18.29
C PHE A 131 9.59 9.99 19.40
N LYS A 132 8.39 10.54 19.26
CA LYS A 132 7.70 11.30 20.29
C LYS A 132 6.26 10.80 20.36
N LEU A 133 5.87 10.33 21.53
CA LEU A 133 4.47 10.04 21.86
C LEU A 133 4.00 11.10 22.85
N ARG A 134 2.70 11.38 22.85
CA ARG A 134 2.08 12.27 23.83
C ARG A 134 1.11 11.47 24.70
N SER A 135 1.33 11.38 26.00
CA SER A 135 0.34 10.80 26.91
C SER A 135 -0.88 11.71 27.05
N LEU A 136 -2.01 11.16 27.50
CA LEU A 136 -3.24 11.94 27.69
C LEU A 136 -3.12 12.99 28.80
N ASP A 137 -2.17 12.84 29.73
CA ASP A 137 -1.84 13.86 30.74
C ASP A 137 -0.86 14.95 30.22
N GLY A 138 -0.53 14.93 28.92
CA GLY A 138 0.30 15.93 28.26
C GLY A 138 1.82 15.69 28.36
N ARG A 139 2.28 14.62 29.02
CA ARG A 139 3.71 14.29 29.03
C ARG A 139 4.18 13.80 27.66
N VAL A 140 5.42 14.15 27.32
CA VAL A 140 6.08 13.66 26.11
C VAL A 140 6.89 12.41 26.45
N ILE A 141 6.57 11.30 25.80
CA ILE A 141 7.30 10.04 25.93
C ILE A 141 8.23 9.92 24.72
N THR A 142 9.51 9.75 25.01
CA THR A 142 10.59 9.59 24.04
C THR A 142 11.34 8.30 24.32
N ARG A 143 12.15 7.86 23.35
CA ARG A 143 13.07 6.74 23.54
C ARG A 143 13.99 6.95 24.74
N GLU A 144 14.45 8.19 24.96
CA GLU A 144 15.33 8.55 26.06
C GLU A 144 14.61 8.51 27.42
N SER A 145 13.32 8.87 27.48
CA SER A 145 12.52 8.75 28.72
C SER A 145 12.19 7.31 29.11
N LEU A 146 12.38 6.37 28.19
CA LEU A 146 12.14 4.94 28.37
C LEU A 146 13.46 4.14 28.50
N ALA A 147 14.60 4.82 28.64
CA ALA A 147 15.88 4.17 28.80
C ALA A 147 15.88 3.24 30.03
N ASP A 148 16.62 2.14 29.91
CA ASP A 148 16.79 1.10 30.93
C ASP A 148 15.49 0.37 31.33
N LYS A 149 14.44 0.48 30.52
CA LYS A 149 13.15 -0.19 30.73
C LYS A 149 12.80 -1.09 29.55
N ILE A 150 12.23 -2.25 29.86
CA ILE A 150 11.55 -3.08 28.87
C ILE A 150 10.21 -2.39 28.56
N VAL A 151 9.93 -2.13 27.28
CA VAL A 151 8.73 -1.39 26.88
C VAL A 151 7.86 -2.28 26.01
N VAL A 152 6.61 -2.46 26.43
CA VAL A 152 5.58 -3.15 25.65
C VAL A 152 4.63 -2.09 25.11
N ILE A 153 4.59 -1.97 23.79
CA ILE A 153 3.79 -0.97 23.08
C ILE A 153 2.72 -1.71 22.28
N LYS A 154 1.44 -1.42 22.53
CA LYS A 154 0.33 -1.89 21.72
C LYS A 154 -0.31 -0.74 20.97
N PHE A 155 -0.20 -0.75 19.65
CA PHE A 155 -0.86 0.23 18.79
C PHE A 155 -2.33 -0.13 18.59
N TRP A 156 -3.23 0.85 18.64
CA TRP A 156 -4.68 0.62 18.52
C TRP A 156 -5.40 1.84 17.96
N GLN A 157 -6.65 1.63 17.55
CA GLN A 157 -7.61 2.67 17.16
C GLN A 157 -8.94 2.44 17.85
N ARG A 158 -9.67 3.53 18.11
CA ARG A 158 -10.91 3.53 18.90
C ARG A 158 -11.99 2.64 18.27
N ASP A 159 -12.23 2.81 16.98
CA ASP A 159 -13.37 2.18 16.30
C ASP A 159 -13.17 0.66 16.12
N ASP A 160 -11.92 0.20 16.16
CA ASP A 160 -11.56 -1.21 16.09
C ASP A 160 -11.58 -1.92 17.44
N LEU A 161 -11.66 -1.18 18.55
CA LEU A 161 -11.58 -1.73 19.90
C LEU A 161 -12.63 -2.83 20.17
N PRO A 162 -13.91 -2.72 19.75
CA PRO A 162 -14.88 -3.77 19.99
C PRO A 162 -14.47 -5.13 19.40
N PHE A 163 -13.81 -5.13 18.24
CA PHE A 163 -13.36 -6.35 17.56
C PHE A 163 -12.07 -6.94 18.15
N ASN A 164 -11.25 -6.10 18.80
CA ASN A 164 -9.94 -6.46 19.33
C ASN A 164 -9.84 -6.29 20.84
N TYR A 165 -10.98 -6.22 21.54
CA TYR A 165 -11.05 -5.95 22.97
C TYR A 165 -10.25 -6.96 23.79
N ASP A 166 -10.34 -8.23 23.43
CA ASP A 166 -9.71 -9.31 24.18
C ASP A 166 -8.18 -9.27 24.13
N ASP A 167 -7.62 -8.68 23.08
CA ASP A 167 -6.19 -8.41 22.96
C ASP A 167 -5.78 -7.38 24.02
N LEU A 168 -6.33 -6.15 23.99
CA LEU A 168 -6.00 -5.12 24.98
C LEU A 168 -6.34 -5.53 26.43
N ALA A 169 -7.44 -6.27 26.64
CA ALA A 169 -7.79 -6.80 27.95
C ALA A 169 -6.75 -7.81 28.45
N GLY A 170 -6.13 -8.60 27.58
CA GLY A 170 -5.04 -9.49 27.93
C GLY A 170 -3.76 -8.73 28.30
N PHE A 171 -3.40 -7.70 27.55
CA PHE A 171 -2.30 -6.79 27.92
C PHE A 171 -2.53 -6.14 29.30
N GLU A 172 -3.75 -5.69 29.59
CA GLU A 172 -4.12 -5.15 30.91
C GLU A 172 -3.91 -6.18 32.03
N GLN A 173 -4.36 -7.42 31.83
CA GLN A 173 -4.16 -8.48 32.81
C GLN A 173 -2.69 -8.76 33.06
N ILE A 174 -1.86 -8.75 32.01
CA ILE A 174 -0.42 -8.98 32.13
C ILE A 174 0.25 -7.79 32.82
N ARG A 175 -0.09 -6.54 32.44
CA ARG A 175 0.40 -5.34 33.13
C ARG A 175 0.11 -5.41 34.63
N LYS A 176 -1.09 -5.81 35.03
CA LYS A 176 -1.46 -5.97 36.46
C LYS A 176 -0.55 -6.97 37.18
N ARG A 177 -0.12 -8.06 36.53
CA ARG A 177 0.82 -9.04 37.10
C ARG A 177 2.22 -8.46 37.33
N TYR A 178 2.62 -7.49 36.50
CA TYR A 178 3.92 -6.82 36.56
C TYR A 178 3.82 -5.40 37.14
N GLN A 179 2.72 -5.04 37.81
CA GLN A 179 2.47 -3.66 38.25
C GLN A 179 3.52 -3.13 39.24
N ASP A 180 4.14 -4.04 40.01
CA ASP A 180 5.16 -3.72 41.02
C ASP A 180 6.60 -3.79 40.44
N ASN A 181 6.74 -3.99 39.13
CA ASN A 181 8.03 -4.07 38.45
C ASN A 181 8.30 -2.83 37.59
N ASP A 182 9.01 -1.86 38.17
CA ASP A 182 9.35 -0.60 37.51
C ASP A 182 10.28 -0.72 36.29
N ALA A 183 10.86 -1.91 36.05
CA ALA A 183 11.67 -2.19 34.87
C ALA A 183 10.83 -2.45 33.61
N ILE A 184 9.51 -2.59 33.74
CA ILE A 184 8.60 -2.83 32.60
C ILE A 184 7.60 -1.69 32.47
N VAL A 185 7.41 -1.21 31.25
CA VAL A 185 6.41 -0.19 30.91
C VAL A 185 5.46 -0.75 29.86
N PHE A 186 4.17 -0.61 30.10
CA PHE A 186 3.12 -0.91 29.14
C PHE A 186 2.50 0.38 28.62
N LEU A 187 2.41 0.53 27.30
CA LEU A 187 1.79 1.66 26.62
C LEU A 187 0.74 1.17 25.62
N ALA A 188 -0.48 1.67 25.74
CA ALA A 188 -1.48 1.57 24.69
C ALA A 188 -1.39 2.84 23.82
N VAL A 189 -0.82 2.73 22.63
CA VAL A 189 -0.56 3.86 21.74
C VAL A 189 -1.66 3.98 20.70
N ASN A 190 -2.47 5.03 20.83
CA ASN A 190 -3.55 5.34 19.92
C ASN A 190 -3.02 6.09 18.67
N THR A 191 -3.50 5.69 17.50
CA THR A 191 -3.14 6.32 16.20
C THR A 191 -4.31 7.02 15.53
N ASP A 192 -5.41 7.26 16.25
CA ASP A 192 -6.54 8.03 15.71
C ASP A 192 -6.11 9.48 15.46
N PRO A 193 -6.70 10.12 14.43
CA PRO A 193 -6.36 11.47 14.09
C PRO A 193 -6.83 12.45 15.18
N ASP A 194 -6.32 13.68 15.15
CA ASP A 194 -6.45 14.63 16.25
C ASP A 194 -7.90 15.08 16.52
N GLU A 195 -8.82 14.84 15.58
CA GLU A 195 -10.26 15.06 15.77
C GLU A 195 -10.85 14.19 16.89
N ILE A 196 -10.25 13.04 17.18
CA ILE A 196 -10.60 12.26 18.37
C ILE A 196 -9.93 12.90 19.58
N SER A 197 -10.73 13.39 20.51
CA SER A 197 -10.24 14.02 21.74
C SER A 197 -9.67 13.01 22.73
N ASP A 198 -8.78 13.48 23.61
CA ASP A 198 -8.23 12.67 24.69
C ASP A 198 -9.31 12.16 25.66
N GLU A 199 -10.36 12.96 25.88
CA GLU A 199 -11.53 12.58 26.70
C GLU A 199 -12.28 11.41 26.07
N GLN A 200 -12.47 11.39 24.75
CA GLN A 200 -13.11 10.27 24.06
C GLN A 200 -12.29 8.98 24.17
N LEU A 201 -10.95 9.06 24.10
CA LEU A 201 -10.09 7.90 24.29
C LEU A 201 -10.15 7.39 25.74
N GLN A 202 -10.15 8.30 26.71
CA GLN A 202 -10.27 7.97 28.12
C GLN A 202 -11.64 7.34 28.46
N ASP A 203 -12.72 7.89 27.92
CA ASP A 203 -14.08 7.35 28.05
C ASP A 203 -14.19 5.95 27.42
N THR A 204 -13.57 5.76 26.25
CA THR A 204 -13.50 4.45 25.57
C THR A 204 -12.87 3.39 26.48
N PHE A 205 -11.71 3.68 27.09
CA PHE A 205 -11.07 2.75 28.03
C PHE A 205 -11.88 2.56 29.32
N SER A 206 -12.50 3.62 29.82
CA SER A 206 -13.32 3.56 31.03
C SER A 206 -14.53 2.65 30.85
N LYS A 207 -15.24 2.77 29.72
CA LYS A 207 -16.36 1.89 29.32
C LYS A 207 -15.93 0.45 29.10
N ALA A 208 -14.72 0.24 28.60
CA ALA A 208 -14.11 -1.08 28.42
C ALA A 208 -13.47 -1.63 29.71
N HIS A 209 -13.52 -0.91 30.84
CA HIS A 209 -12.86 -1.27 32.10
C HIS A 209 -11.34 -1.52 31.96
N LEU A 210 -10.70 -0.79 31.05
CA LEU A 210 -9.26 -0.80 30.82
C LEU A 210 -8.59 0.39 31.54
N SER A 211 -7.35 0.19 31.97
CA SER A 211 -6.55 1.19 32.71
C SER A 211 -5.10 1.29 32.22
N LEU A 212 -4.80 0.69 31.06
CA LEU A 212 -3.50 0.78 30.41
C LEU A 212 -3.18 2.27 30.15
N PRO A 213 -1.94 2.73 30.41
CA PRO A 213 -1.54 4.09 30.07
C PRO A 213 -1.70 4.34 28.58
N ILE A 214 -2.47 5.37 28.22
CA ILE A 214 -2.69 5.75 26.83
C ILE A 214 -1.67 6.82 26.42
N ALA A 215 -1.05 6.61 25.26
CA ALA A 215 -0.30 7.64 24.55
C ALA A 215 -0.79 7.77 23.12
N ARG A 216 -0.44 8.86 22.45
CA ARG A 216 -0.89 9.21 21.10
C ARG A 216 0.28 9.50 20.18
N VAL A 217 0.08 9.18 18.91
CA VAL A 217 0.98 9.48 17.80
C VAL A 217 0.18 9.46 16.49
N SER A 218 0.50 10.30 15.53
CA SER A 218 -0.10 10.20 14.19
C SER A 218 0.27 8.87 13.53
N LEU A 219 -0.62 8.30 12.72
CA LEU A 219 -0.34 7.07 11.97
C LEU A 219 0.95 7.15 11.13
N GLU A 220 1.19 8.25 10.42
CA GLU A 220 2.40 8.47 9.60
C GLU A 220 3.68 8.39 10.44
N ALA A 221 3.72 9.07 11.59
CA ALA A 221 4.85 8.99 12.51
C ALA A 221 5.00 7.60 13.12
N ALA A 222 3.90 6.86 13.33
CA ALA A 222 3.92 5.49 13.80
C ALA A 222 4.57 4.55 12.76
N GLN A 223 4.15 4.66 11.50
CA GLN A 223 4.72 3.91 10.37
C GLN A 223 6.21 4.20 10.21
N ARG A 224 6.62 5.47 10.24
CA ARG A 224 8.03 5.86 10.08
C ARG A 224 8.93 5.45 11.25
N SER A 225 8.46 5.64 12.49
CA SER A 225 9.33 5.50 13.67
C SER A 225 9.30 4.10 14.26
N PHE A 226 8.23 3.34 14.02
CA PHE A 226 8.02 2.02 14.59
C PHE A 226 7.78 0.94 13.53
N GLY A 227 7.76 1.29 12.24
CA GLY A 227 7.61 0.31 11.16
C GLY A 227 6.23 -0.33 11.06
N LEU A 228 5.20 0.36 11.55
CA LEU A 228 3.82 -0.14 11.48
C LEU A 228 3.41 -0.38 10.02
N GLN A 229 2.97 -1.61 9.73
CA GLN A 229 2.30 -1.95 8.47
C GLN A 229 0.78 -1.91 8.61
N MET A 230 0.28 -2.14 9.83
CA MET A 230 -1.13 -2.04 10.20
C MET A 230 -1.25 -1.58 11.65
N VAL A 231 -2.42 -1.04 11.99
CA VAL A 231 -2.83 -0.82 13.38
C VAL A 231 -3.07 -2.19 14.05
N TRP A 232 -3.11 -2.24 15.38
CA TRP A 232 -3.07 -3.46 16.18
C TRP A 232 -1.71 -4.14 16.21
N THR A 233 -0.63 -3.42 15.94
CA THR A 233 0.73 -3.97 16.05
C THR A 233 1.25 -3.89 17.49
N THR A 234 1.94 -4.94 17.95
CA THR A 234 2.64 -4.98 19.23
C THR A 234 4.14 -4.88 19.01
N LEU A 235 4.81 -4.01 19.76
CA LEU A 235 6.26 -3.91 19.81
C LEU A 235 6.74 -4.20 21.22
N ILE A 236 7.84 -4.94 21.34
CA ILE A 236 8.59 -5.10 22.57
C ILE A 236 9.97 -4.49 22.37
N LEU A 237 10.35 -3.57 23.24
CA LEU A 237 11.68 -2.96 23.27
C LEU A 237 12.45 -3.50 24.48
N GLY A 238 13.72 -3.82 24.28
CA GLY A 238 14.64 -4.16 25.36
C GLY A 238 15.05 -2.90 26.16
N ALA A 239 15.66 -3.12 27.34
CA ALA A 239 16.11 -2.03 28.22
C ALA A 239 17.12 -1.06 27.56
N ASN A 240 17.89 -1.55 26.59
CA ASN A 240 18.81 -0.76 25.76
C ASN A 240 18.12 0.01 24.61
N GLY A 241 16.80 -0.12 24.47
CA GLY A 241 15.98 0.49 23.41
C GLY A 241 16.06 -0.21 22.05
N THR A 242 16.54 -1.47 21.99
CA THR A 242 16.49 -2.28 20.75
C THR A 242 15.11 -2.90 20.56
N LEU A 243 14.71 -3.07 19.30
CA LEU A 243 13.49 -3.79 18.93
C LEU A 243 13.69 -5.30 19.16
N GLN A 244 12.96 -5.84 20.13
CA GLN A 244 13.06 -7.24 20.56
C GLN A 244 11.95 -8.10 19.97
N GLU A 245 10.77 -7.53 19.74
CA GLU A 245 9.65 -8.20 19.08
C GLU A 245 8.81 -7.19 18.29
N HIS A 246 8.32 -7.58 17.11
CA HIS A 246 7.41 -6.78 16.29
C HIS A 246 6.33 -7.69 15.70
N VAL A 247 5.12 -7.61 16.24
CA VAL A 247 4.01 -8.51 15.89
C VAL A 247 2.86 -7.70 15.33
N SER A 248 2.60 -7.84 14.04
CA SER A 248 1.43 -7.24 13.39
C SER A 248 0.15 -7.97 13.80
N GLY A 249 -0.90 -7.22 14.13
CA GLY A 249 -2.18 -7.76 14.55
C GLY A 249 -2.20 -8.34 15.97
N LYS A 250 -3.14 -9.24 16.22
CA LYS A 250 -3.37 -9.82 17.55
C LYS A 250 -2.15 -10.56 18.06
N TYR A 251 -1.77 -10.32 19.32
CA TYR A 251 -0.58 -10.96 19.87
C TYR A 251 -0.86 -12.46 20.16
N PRO A 252 -0.13 -13.40 19.53
CA PRO A 252 -0.46 -14.81 19.58
C PRO A 252 -0.19 -15.38 20.99
N ASN A 253 -1.15 -16.15 21.51
CA ASN A 253 -1.03 -16.82 22.81
C ASN A 253 -0.56 -15.88 23.95
N GLN A 254 -1.02 -14.63 23.94
CA GLN A 254 -0.53 -13.55 24.82
C GLN A 254 -0.42 -13.92 26.30
N ALA A 255 -1.35 -14.72 26.83
CA ALA A 255 -1.35 -15.12 28.24
C ALA A 255 -0.11 -15.93 28.65
N THR A 256 0.56 -16.58 27.68
CA THR A 256 1.74 -17.43 27.88
C THR A 256 2.97 -16.85 27.20
N ALA A 257 2.85 -16.40 25.95
CA ALA A 257 3.98 -15.93 25.15
C ALA A 257 4.57 -14.62 25.70
N LEU A 258 3.73 -13.62 25.98
CA LEU A 258 4.22 -12.32 26.45
C LEU A 258 4.92 -12.42 27.83
N PRO A 259 4.38 -13.10 28.85
CA PRO A 259 5.11 -13.30 30.11
C PRO A 259 6.44 -14.03 29.95
N LYS A 260 6.52 -15.00 29.01
CA LYS A 260 7.78 -15.68 28.69
C LYS A 260 8.79 -14.71 28.08
N SER A 261 8.38 -13.93 27.08
CA SER A 261 9.21 -12.89 26.46
C SER A 261 9.72 -11.89 27.49
N LEU A 262 8.84 -11.38 28.36
CA LEU A 262 9.20 -10.45 29.43
C LEU A 262 10.18 -11.07 30.42
N LYS A 263 9.96 -12.33 30.82
CA LYS A 263 10.89 -13.03 31.72
C LYS A 263 12.28 -13.15 31.10
N THR A 264 12.37 -13.55 29.84
CA THR A 264 13.65 -13.65 29.13
C THR A 264 14.40 -12.32 29.14
N LEU A 265 13.72 -11.21 28.85
CA LEU A 265 14.33 -9.89 28.86
C LEU A 265 14.74 -9.44 30.28
N LEU A 266 13.93 -9.72 31.30
CA LEU A 266 14.25 -9.42 32.70
C LEU A 266 15.47 -10.21 33.19
N ASP A 267 15.65 -11.44 32.71
CA ASP A 267 16.82 -12.27 33.01
C ASP A 267 18.07 -11.83 32.22
N GLY A 268 17.97 -10.78 31.39
CA GLY A 268 19.06 -10.27 30.55
C GLY A 268 19.28 -11.00 29.23
N GLY A 269 18.34 -11.86 28.82
CA GLY A 269 18.33 -12.49 27.50
C GLY A 269 17.85 -11.56 26.39
N ASP A 270 17.99 -12.02 25.14
CA ASP A 270 17.50 -11.34 23.94
C ASP A 270 16.42 -12.22 23.26
N LEU A 271 15.38 -11.58 22.71
CA LEU A 271 14.32 -12.27 21.96
C LEU A 271 14.64 -12.36 20.47
N VAL A 272 15.59 -11.55 20.00
CA VAL A 272 16.14 -11.60 18.67
C VAL A 272 17.04 -12.83 18.61
N LEU A 273 16.43 -13.96 18.29
CA LEU A 273 17.19 -15.09 17.76
C LEU A 273 17.91 -14.59 16.50
N GLU A 274 19.17 -14.99 16.30
CA GLU A 274 19.84 -14.78 15.03
C GLU A 274 18.85 -15.13 13.91
N ALA A 275 18.63 -14.17 13.00
CA ALA A 275 17.69 -14.37 11.92
C ALA A 275 18.04 -15.69 11.24
N PRO A 276 17.08 -16.63 11.05
CA PRO A 276 17.36 -17.80 10.24
C PRO A 276 17.95 -17.31 8.91
N GLU A 277 19.00 -17.98 8.41
CA GLU A 277 19.68 -17.61 7.15
C GLU A 277 18.69 -17.43 5.99
N GLU A 278 17.56 -18.13 6.09
CA GLU A 278 16.39 -17.94 5.25
C GLU A 278 15.27 -17.25 6.04
N ALA A 279 14.91 -16.06 5.58
CA ALA A 279 13.78 -15.31 6.13
C ALA A 279 12.50 -16.18 6.06
N PRO A 280 11.69 -16.24 7.13
CA PRO A 280 10.36 -16.81 7.03
C PRO A 280 9.61 -16.09 5.91
N ASN A 281 8.87 -16.85 5.09
CA ASN A 281 8.18 -16.31 3.94
C ASN A 281 6.99 -15.44 4.41
N TYR A 282 7.28 -14.20 4.82
CA TYR A 282 6.30 -13.20 5.30
C TYR A 282 5.51 -12.56 4.14
N LEU A 283 5.28 -13.33 3.07
CA LEU A 283 4.47 -12.97 1.90
C LEU A 283 3.00 -12.69 2.25
N PHE A 284 2.56 -12.84 3.50
CA PHE A 284 1.15 -12.64 3.84
C PHE A 284 0.75 -11.18 4.14
N TYR A 285 1.70 -10.25 4.37
CA TYR A 285 1.36 -8.94 4.97
C TYR A 285 1.94 -7.69 4.30
N SER A 286 2.91 -7.79 3.39
CA SER A 286 3.13 -6.68 2.47
C SER A 286 2.03 -6.74 1.43
N GLY A 287 1.12 -5.76 1.37
CA GLY A 287 0.04 -5.68 0.36
C GLY A 287 0.49 -5.81 -1.11
N PHE A 288 1.80 -5.90 -1.36
CA PHE A 288 2.43 -6.30 -2.63
C PHE A 288 2.33 -7.80 -2.98
N ALA A 289 2.01 -8.68 -2.03
CA ALA A 289 2.01 -10.13 -2.26
C ALA A 289 0.65 -10.71 -2.65
N TRP A 290 -0.45 -9.97 -2.50
CA TRP A 290 -1.67 -10.30 -3.25
C TRP A 290 -1.47 -10.16 -4.76
N GLN A 291 -0.54 -9.30 -5.18
CA GLN A 291 -0.21 -9.05 -6.59
C GLN A 291 0.91 -9.95 -7.12
N ASN A 292 1.72 -10.54 -6.23
CA ASN A 292 2.90 -11.34 -6.58
C ASN A 292 3.01 -12.63 -5.76
N ALA A 293 1.87 -13.29 -5.45
CA ALA A 293 1.96 -14.73 -5.28
C ALA A 293 2.46 -15.26 -6.62
N GLU A 294 3.75 -15.55 -6.70
CA GLU A 294 4.35 -16.23 -7.83
C GLU A 294 3.67 -17.61 -7.94
N GLU A 295 2.51 -17.65 -8.60
CA GLU A 295 2.26 -18.73 -9.54
C GLU A 295 3.46 -18.73 -10.47
N SER A 296 4.09 -19.89 -10.61
CA SER A 296 5.22 -20.04 -11.52
C SER A 296 4.87 -19.43 -12.89
N GLU A 297 5.84 -18.85 -13.61
CA GLU A 297 5.60 -18.39 -14.99
C GLU A 297 4.97 -19.51 -15.88
N GLU A 298 5.16 -20.78 -15.47
CA GLU A 298 4.51 -21.96 -16.05
C GLU A 298 3.00 -22.05 -15.75
N GLU A 299 2.57 -21.74 -14.53
CA GLU A 299 1.15 -21.72 -14.12
C GLU A 299 0.40 -20.49 -14.66
N GLN A 300 1.03 -19.31 -14.71
CA GLN A 300 0.42 -18.13 -15.32
C GLN A 300 0.20 -18.29 -16.84
N ARG A 301 1.12 -18.99 -17.54
CA ARG A 301 0.93 -19.38 -18.94
C ARG A 301 -0.15 -20.44 -19.13
N ALA A 302 -0.40 -21.27 -18.11
CA ALA A 302 -1.42 -22.32 -18.17
C ALA A 302 -2.82 -21.80 -17.83
N ALA A 303 -2.95 -20.83 -16.91
CA ALA A 303 -4.22 -20.26 -16.47
C ALA A 303 -4.77 -19.21 -17.45
N SER A 304 -3.90 -18.40 -18.05
CA SER A 304 -4.27 -17.56 -19.20
C SER A 304 -4.30 -18.43 -20.43
N GLY A 305 -5.41 -19.13 -20.67
CA GLY A 305 -5.62 -19.92 -21.88
C GLY A 305 -5.18 -19.11 -23.09
N MET A 306 -4.03 -19.47 -23.67
CA MET A 306 -3.40 -18.69 -24.73
C MET A 306 -4.44 -18.47 -25.81
N GLY A 307 -4.94 -17.23 -25.91
CA GLY A 307 -5.71 -16.82 -27.08
C GLY A 307 -4.87 -17.22 -28.28
N LYS A 308 -5.44 -18.05 -29.16
CA LYS A 308 -4.73 -18.51 -30.36
C LYS A 308 -4.24 -17.28 -31.10
N ILE A 309 -2.94 -17.05 -31.06
CA ILE A 309 -2.30 -15.98 -31.83
C ILE A 309 -2.71 -16.23 -33.29
N ALA A 310 -3.43 -15.27 -33.88
CA ALA A 310 -3.81 -15.36 -35.27
C ALA A 310 -2.52 -15.50 -36.12
N PRO A 311 -2.50 -16.37 -37.14
CA PRO A 311 -1.35 -16.47 -38.01
C PRO A 311 -1.03 -15.08 -38.61
N PRO A 312 0.25 -14.74 -38.81
CA PRO A 312 0.64 -13.43 -39.33
C PRO A 312 -0.13 -13.08 -40.59
N SER A 313 -0.87 -11.97 -40.58
CA SER A 313 -1.52 -11.42 -41.76
C SER A 313 -0.81 -10.12 -42.16
N ALA A 314 -0.73 -9.87 -43.47
CA ALA A 314 -0.28 -8.58 -43.95
C ALA A 314 -1.45 -7.59 -43.84
N PRO A 315 -1.24 -6.36 -43.34
CA PRO A 315 -2.29 -5.35 -43.32
C PRO A 315 -2.71 -4.98 -44.75
N ASP A 316 -4.01 -5.04 -45.04
CA ASP A 316 -4.57 -4.80 -46.40
C ASP A 316 -4.34 -3.36 -46.91
N LEU A 317 -4.11 -2.41 -46.00
CA LEU A 317 -3.97 -0.98 -46.29
C LEU A 317 -2.55 -0.45 -46.10
N LEU A 318 -1.61 -1.25 -45.57
CA LEU A 318 -0.25 -0.81 -45.27
C LEU A 318 0.76 -1.73 -45.95
N ARG A 319 1.64 -1.15 -46.78
CA ARG A 319 2.72 -1.88 -47.42
C ARG A 319 3.97 -1.77 -46.57
N ARG A 320 4.41 -2.88 -45.94
CA ARG A 320 5.71 -2.91 -45.24
C ARG A 320 6.85 -2.76 -46.25
N THR A 321 7.65 -1.72 -46.08
CA THR A 321 8.94 -1.57 -46.76
C THR A 321 10.03 -1.92 -45.76
N ARG A 322 10.89 -2.88 -46.10
CA ARG A 322 12.05 -3.23 -45.26
C ARG A 322 13.09 -2.12 -45.39
N LEU A 323 13.30 -1.36 -44.33
CA LEU A 323 14.29 -0.27 -44.30
C LEU A 323 15.71 -0.76 -43.95
N TRP A 324 15.81 -1.85 -43.18
CA TRP A 324 17.08 -2.35 -42.62
C TRP A 324 16.95 -3.84 -42.24
N ASN A 325 18.08 -4.55 -42.09
CA ASN A 325 18.16 -5.85 -41.40
C ASN A 325 19.45 -5.95 -40.55
N CYS A 326 19.39 -6.53 -39.34
CA CYS A 326 20.56 -6.82 -38.50
C CYS A 326 20.44 -8.25 -37.95
N SER A 327 21.40 -9.12 -38.28
CA SER A 327 21.43 -10.53 -37.85
C SER A 327 22.44 -10.82 -36.75
N GLU A 328 23.17 -9.81 -36.28
CA GLU A 328 24.29 -9.97 -35.34
C GLU A 328 23.87 -9.87 -33.87
N LEU A 329 22.68 -9.31 -33.60
CA LEU A 329 22.14 -9.18 -32.24
C LEU A 329 21.42 -10.45 -31.80
N LYS A 330 21.96 -11.09 -30.75
CA LYS A 330 21.36 -12.29 -30.14
C LYS A 330 20.15 -11.99 -29.27
N GLN A 331 20.06 -10.78 -28.72
CA GLN A 331 18.96 -10.28 -27.92
C GLN A 331 18.81 -8.78 -28.21
N PRO A 332 18.05 -8.39 -29.24
CA PRO A 332 17.82 -6.97 -29.49
C PRO A 332 17.04 -6.37 -28.31
N GLY A 333 17.53 -5.25 -27.78
CA GLY A 333 16.82 -4.45 -26.80
C GLY A 333 15.75 -3.59 -27.46
N ASN A 334 15.34 -2.53 -26.77
CA ASN A 334 14.41 -1.56 -27.33
C ASN A 334 15.08 -0.77 -28.47
N ILE A 335 14.41 -0.72 -29.62
CA ILE A 335 14.86 0.08 -30.76
C ILE A 335 14.41 1.53 -30.53
N VAL A 336 15.36 2.46 -30.54
CA VAL A 336 15.08 3.90 -30.44
C VAL A 336 15.49 4.59 -31.73
N VAL A 337 14.56 5.32 -32.34
CA VAL A 337 14.85 6.21 -33.47
C VAL A 337 15.03 7.62 -32.92
N VAL A 338 16.22 8.18 -33.09
CA VAL A 338 16.53 9.57 -32.72
C VAL A 338 16.58 10.40 -33.99
N HIS A 339 15.68 11.36 -34.08
CA HIS A 339 15.66 12.35 -35.15
C HIS A 339 16.62 13.48 -34.79
N ASP A 340 17.63 13.74 -35.63
CA ASP A 340 18.41 14.97 -35.50
C ASP A 340 17.78 16.11 -36.32
N GLY A 341 17.96 17.35 -35.87
CA GLY A 341 17.41 18.54 -36.55
C GLY A 341 18.00 18.79 -37.94
N SER A 342 18.94 17.96 -38.39
CA SER A 342 19.50 17.95 -39.75
C SER A 342 18.86 16.92 -40.68
N GLY A 343 17.83 16.18 -40.23
CA GLY A 343 17.09 15.22 -41.05
C GLY A 343 17.80 13.87 -41.24
N SER A 344 18.77 13.55 -40.38
CA SER A 344 19.47 12.27 -40.38
C SER A 344 18.97 11.42 -39.21
N ASP A 345 18.02 10.53 -39.46
CA ASP A 345 17.50 9.64 -38.43
C ASP A 345 18.56 8.61 -38.03
N ARG A 346 18.77 8.43 -36.73
CA ARG A 346 19.70 7.43 -36.17
C ARG A 346 18.90 6.38 -35.42
N VAL A 347 19.14 5.11 -35.76
CA VAL A 347 18.52 3.97 -35.09
C VAL A 347 19.52 3.38 -34.10
N PHE A 348 19.12 3.35 -32.83
CA PHE A 348 19.83 2.67 -31.75
C PHE A 348 19.10 1.36 -31.44
N VAL A 349 19.84 0.29 -31.24
CA VAL A 349 19.31 -1.06 -30.96
C VAL A 349 19.93 -1.61 -29.70
#